data_AF-A0A975JAG7-F1
#
_entry.id   AF-A0A975JAG7-F1
#
_cell.length_a   1.000
_cell.length_b   1.000
_cell.length_c   1.000
_cell.angle_alpha   90.00
_cell.angle_beta   90.00
_cell.angle_gamma   90.00
#
_symmetry.space_group_name_H-M   'P 1'
#
loop_
_entity.id
_entity.type
_entity.pdbx_description
1 polymer ?
#
loop_
_entity_poly.entity_id
_entity_poly.type
_entity_poly.pdbx_seq_one_letter_code
_entity_poly.pdbx_strand_id
1 'polypeptide(L)'
;MLSTSRLLISLGISAIIYILFDYIKYKYHNNIINKINACVLQSIMMYFNDMDIEIEEVPKFNNFINMRLRDNKLEEYIKDMKVKHIDSKKVSVSYDFKRGEDTYQNISFDIRKNN
;
A
#
# COMPACT_ATOMS: atom_id res chain seq x y z
N MET A 1 29.36 24.93 32.18
CA MET A 1 29.56 23.53 31.78
C MET A 1 28.26 22.75 32.01
N LEU A 2 27.62 22.22 30.96
CA LEU A 2 26.51 21.27 31.14
C LEU A 2 27.09 19.99 31.78
N SER A 3 26.48 19.47 32.85
CA SER A 3 26.93 18.20 33.43
C SER A 3 26.63 17.06 32.46
N THR A 4 27.57 16.11 32.35
CA THR A 4 27.46 14.91 31.52
C THR A 4 26.17 14.12 31.77
N SER A 5 25.66 14.13 33.01
CA SER A 5 24.39 13.51 33.38
C SER A 5 23.18 14.15 32.68
N ARG A 6 23.16 15.49 32.51
CA ARG A 6 22.07 16.19 31.81
C ARG A 6 22.08 15.90 30.31
N LEU A 7 23.28 15.76 29.72
CA LEU A 7 23.46 15.34 28.33
C LEU A 7 22.93 13.93 28.09
N LEU A 8 23.26 12.97 28.97
CA LEU A 8 22.80 11.58 28.86
C LEU A 8 21.28 11.46 28.99
N ILE A 9 20.67 12.19 29.93
CA ILE A 9 19.21 12.22 30.08
C ILE A 9 18.54 12.81 28.83
N SER A 10 19.09 13.90 28.29
CA SER A 10 18.57 14.51 27.06
C SER A 10 18.67 13.56 25.87
N LEU A 11 19.79 12.84 25.72
CA LEU A 11 19.97 11.85 24.65
C LEU A 11 18.99 10.68 24.80
N GLY A 12 18.77 10.19 26.02
CA GLY A 12 17.81 9.13 26.30
C GLY A 12 16.36 9.54 25.97
N ILE A 13 15.96 10.75 26.35
CA ILE A 13 14.62 11.28 26.01
C ILE A 13 14.46 11.43 24.49
N SER A 14 15.46 11.99 23.80
CA SER A 14 15.44 12.11 22.34
C SER A 14 15.32 10.75 21.64
N ALA A 15 16.02 9.73 22.13
CA ALA A 15 15.92 8.38 21.60
C ALA A 15 14.51 7.77 21.77
N ILE A 16 13.89 7.93 22.94
CA ILE A 16 12.52 7.47 23.20
C ILE A 16 11.53 8.18 22.28
N ILE A 17 11.64 9.51 22.14
CA ILE A 17 10.80 10.30 21.25
C ILE A 17 10.93 9.80 19.81
N TYR A 18 12.16 9.58 19.35
CA TYR A 18 12.41 9.06 18.00
C TYR A 18 11.72 7.70 17.76
N ILE A 19 11.87 6.74 18.69
CA ILE A 19 11.25 5.41 18.59
C ILE A 19 9.71 5.52 18.54
N LEU A 20 9.13 6.39 19.38
CA LEU A 20 7.67 6.62 19.40
C LEU A 20 7.17 7.18 18.06
N PHE A 21 7.85 8.18 17.52
CA PHE A 21 7.49 8.75 16.22
C PHE A 21 7.60 7.73 15.09
N ASP A 22 8.65 6.91 15.11
CA ASP A 22 8.83 5.85 14.11
C ASP A 22 7.70 4.81 14.18
N TYR A 23 7.32 4.39 15.39
CA TYR A 23 6.18 3.48 15.60
C TYR A 23 4.85 4.07 15.10
N ILE A 24 4.59 5.36 15.38
CA ILE A 24 3.38 6.04 14.91
C ILE A 24 3.35 6.08 13.38
N LYS A 25 4.46 6.45 12.74
CA LYS A 25 4.59 6.47 11.28
C LYS A 25 4.38 5.08 10.68
N TYR A 26 4.98 4.06 11.28
CA TYR A 26 4.79 2.67 10.87
C TYR A 26 3.32 2.24 10.90
N LYS A 27 2.62 2.52 12.01
CA LYS A 27 1.19 2.20 12.17
C LYS A 27 0.32 2.95 11.15
N TYR A 28 0.62 4.23 10.92
CA TYR A 28 -0.09 5.05 9.93
C TYR A 28 0.06 4.47 8.52
N HIS A 29 1.29 4.19 8.09
CA HIS A 29 1.54 3.60 6.76
C HIS A 29 0.88 2.24 6.58
N ASN A 30 0.93 1.37 7.59
CA ASN A 30 0.26 0.07 7.51
C ASN A 30 -1.26 0.20 7.39
N ASN A 31 -1.87 1.19 8.05
CA ASN A 31 -3.29 1.46 7.87
C ASN A 31 -3.60 1.88 6.42
N ILE A 32 -2.76 2.72 5.80
CA ILE A 32 -2.93 3.10 4.40
C ILE A 32 -2.78 1.88 3.48
N ILE A 33 -1.75 1.05 3.67
CA ILE A 33 -1.58 -0.19 2.89
C ILE A 33 -2.83 -1.06 2.97
N ASN A 34 -3.41 -1.22 4.17
CA ASN A 34 -4.64 -1.99 4.34
C ASN A 34 -5.82 -1.38 3.55
N LYS A 35 -5.95 -0.04 3.54
CA LYS A 35 -6.98 0.63 2.74
C LYS A 35 -6.78 0.43 1.24
N ILE A 36 -5.52 0.50 0.77
CA ILE A 36 -5.18 0.25 -0.64
C ILE A 36 -5.55 -1.19 -1.02
N ASN A 37 -5.08 -2.16 -0.24
CA ASN A 37 -5.38 -3.58 -0.49
C ASN A 37 -6.88 -3.86 -0.47
N ALA A 38 -7.61 -3.29 0.48
CA ALA A 38 -9.06 -3.39 0.53
C ALA A 38 -9.73 -2.80 -0.72
N CYS A 39 -9.27 -1.62 -1.19
CA CYS A 39 -9.77 -0.98 -2.40
C CYS A 39 -9.52 -1.85 -3.65
N VAL A 40 -8.32 -2.43 -3.77
CA VAL A 40 -7.97 -3.35 -4.86
C VAL A 40 -8.87 -4.59 -4.82
N LEU A 41 -9.00 -5.24 -3.66
CA LEU A 41 -9.83 -6.43 -3.49
C LEU A 41 -11.30 -6.17 -3.84
N GLN A 42 -11.88 -5.08 -3.33
CA GLN A 42 -13.24 -4.68 -3.68
C GLN A 42 -13.37 -4.41 -5.18
N SER A 43 -12.37 -3.78 -5.79
CA SER A 43 -12.40 -3.50 -7.23
C SER A 43 -12.42 -4.79 -8.05
N ILE A 44 -11.71 -5.83 -7.64
CA ILE A 44 -11.76 -7.15 -8.28
C ILE A 44 -13.13 -7.77 -8.14
N MET A 45 -13.67 -7.77 -6.92
CA MET A 45 -15.00 -8.33 -6.66
C MET A 45 -16.07 -7.62 -7.49
N MET A 46 -15.94 -6.32 -7.71
CA MET A 46 -16.89 -5.56 -8.52
C MET A 46 -16.70 -5.80 -10.03
N TYR A 47 -15.46 -5.81 -10.52
CA TYR A 47 -15.18 -5.86 -11.96
C TYR A 47 -15.30 -7.27 -12.53
N PHE A 48 -14.83 -8.29 -11.80
CA PHE A 48 -14.79 -9.69 -12.24
C PHE A 48 -15.82 -10.58 -11.54
N ASN A 49 -16.87 -10.00 -10.94
CA ASN A 49 -17.83 -10.72 -10.09
C ASN A 49 -18.33 -12.03 -10.75
N ASP A 50 -18.87 -11.91 -11.96
CA ASP A 50 -19.54 -13.01 -12.67
C ASP A 50 -18.84 -13.37 -13.99
N MET A 51 -17.70 -12.75 -14.27
CA MET A 51 -16.91 -12.96 -15.48
C MET A 51 -15.61 -13.70 -15.13
N ASP A 52 -15.13 -14.50 -16.08
CA ASP A 52 -13.75 -14.99 -16.02
C ASP A 52 -12.78 -13.84 -16.29
N ILE A 53 -11.58 -13.95 -15.74
CA ILE A 53 -10.53 -12.95 -15.93
C ILE A 53 -9.88 -13.22 -17.28
N GLU A 54 -10.23 -12.41 -18.28
CA GLU A 54 -9.57 -12.47 -19.60
C GLU A 54 -8.39 -11.51 -19.67
N ILE A 55 -7.35 -11.86 -20.43
CA ILE A 55 -6.15 -11.03 -20.58
C ILE A 55 -6.45 -9.65 -21.17
N GLU A 56 -7.47 -9.58 -22.04
CA GLU A 56 -7.96 -8.36 -22.69
C GLU A 56 -8.63 -7.39 -21.72
N GLU A 57 -9.14 -7.91 -20.59
CA GLU A 57 -9.80 -7.12 -19.56
C GLU A 57 -8.79 -6.50 -18.58
N VAL A 58 -7.55 -6.99 -18.52
CA VAL A 58 -6.52 -6.49 -17.58
C VAL A 58 -6.24 -4.99 -17.74
N PRO A 59 -6.05 -4.43 -18.95
CA PRO A 59 -5.84 -2.98 -19.10
C PRO A 59 -7.03 -2.15 -18.61
N LYS A 60 -8.26 -2.61 -18.88
CA LYS A 60 -9.49 -1.94 -18.43
C LYS A 60 -9.62 -2.01 -16.91
N PHE A 61 -9.34 -3.17 -16.34
CA PHE A 61 -9.34 -3.37 -14.90
C PHE A 61 -8.26 -2.54 -14.20
N ASN A 62 -7.05 -2.42 -14.77
CA ASN A 62 -6.01 -1.55 -14.24
C ASN A 62 -6.47 -0.07 -14.21
N ASN A 63 -7.15 0.40 -15.26
CA ASN A 63 -7.75 1.73 -15.29
C ASN A 63 -8.86 1.89 -14.23
N PHE A 64 -9.70 0.87 -14.06
CA PHE A 64 -10.77 0.85 -13.07
C PHE A 64 -10.20 0.96 -11.64
N ILE A 65 -9.17 0.19 -11.29
CA ILE A 65 -8.52 0.31 -9.97
C ILE A 65 -7.91 1.69 -9.78
N ASN A 66 -7.22 2.24 -10.78
CA ASN A 66 -6.61 3.57 -10.69
C ASN A 66 -7.67 4.67 -10.48
N MET A 67 -8.85 4.53 -11.09
CA MET A 67 -9.99 5.42 -10.81
C MET A 67 -10.45 5.27 -9.36
N ARG A 68 -10.68 4.04 -8.88
CA ARG A 68 -11.12 3.74 -7.52
C ARG A 68 -10.13 4.23 -6.46
N LEU A 69 -8.83 4.11 -6.71
CA LEU A 69 -7.78 4.63 -5.82
C LEU A 69 -7.85 6.16 -5.71
N ARG A 70 -8.07 6.87 -6.83
CA ARG A 70 -8.29 8.33 -6.85
C ARG A 70 -9.54 8.76 -6.09
N ASP A 71 -10.65 8.05 -6.30
CA ASP A 71 -11.91 8.34 -5.59
C ASP A 71 -11.75 8.22 -4.06
N ASN A 72 -10.85 7.34 -3.61
CA ASN A 72 -10.54 7.13 -2.20
C ASN A 72 -9.35 7.98 -1.69
N LYS A 73 -8.78 8.86 -2.53
CA LYS A 73 -7.61 9.70 -2.21
C LYS A 73 -6.40 8.87 -1.77
N LEU A 74 -6.15 7.75 -2.44
CA LEU A 74 -5.06 6.81 -2.14
C LEU A 74 -3.93 6.87 -3.18
N GLU A 75 -4.13 7.56 -4.30
CA GLU A 75 -3.19 7.67 -5.41
C GLU A 75 -1.87 8.32 -5.02
N GLU A 76 -1.87 9.24 -4.05
CA GLU A 76 -0.65 9.93 -3.60
C GLU A 76 0.35 9.00 -2.88
N TYR A 77 -0.12 7.85 -2.40
CA TYR A 77 0.69 6.86 -1.69
C TYR A 77 1.21 5.74 -2.60
N ILE A 78 0.84 5.74 -3.88
CA ILE A 78 1.10 4.64 -4.80
C ILE A 78 1.79 5.15 -6.06
N LYS A 79 2.73 4.36 -6.57
CA LYS A 79 3.32 4.53 -7.89
C LYS A 79 3.30 3.20 -8.65
N ASP A 80 3.31 3.28 -9.98
CA ASP A 80 3.54 2.15 -10.87
C ASP A 80 2.60 0.94 -10.65
N MET A 81 1.31 1.23 -10.41
CA MET A 81 0.26 0.22 -10.29
C MET A 81 0.18 -0.65 -11.54
N LYS A 82 0.35 -1.96 -11.35
CA LYS A 82 0.36 -2.97 -12.41
C LYS A 82 -0.52 -4.14 -12.01
N VAL A 83 -1.30 -4.61 -12.98
CA VAL A 83 -2.03 -5.86 -12.89
C VAL A 83 -1.52 -6.80 -13.98
N LYS A 84 -1.29 -8.06 -13.61
CA LYS A 84 -0.91 -9.13 -14.53
C LYS A 84 -1.96 -10.23 -14.47
N HIS A 85 -2.44 -10.65 -15.63
CA HIS A 85 -3.23 -11.88 -15.76
C HIS A 85 -2.33 -13.08 -15.44
N ILE A 86 -2.80 -13.99 -14.58
CA ILE A 86 -2.14 -15.27 -14.32
C ILE A 86 -2.96 -16.40 -14.94
N ASP A 87 -4.25 -16.48 -14.60
CA ASP A 87 -5.21 -17.43 -15.15
C ASP A 87 -6.64 -16.86 -15.08
N SER A 88 -7.63 -17.60 -15.59
CA SER A 88 -9.05 -17.17 -15.66
C SER A 88 -9.68 -16.84 -14.30
N LYS A 89 -9.04 -17.20 -13.18
CA LYS A 89 -9.52 -16.93 -11.82
C LYS A 89 -8.49 -16.20 -10.97
N LYS A 90 -7.34 -15.81 -11.53
CA LYS A 90 -6.23 -15.27 -10.76
C LYS A 90 -5.54 -14.12 -11.48
N VAL A 91 -5.37 -13.02 -10.75
CA VAL A 91 -4.54 -11.88 -11.15
C VAL A 91 -3.45 -11.65 -10.12
N SER A 92 -2.33 -11.12 -10.58
CA SER A 92 -1.27 -10.60 -9.72
C SER A 92 -1.31 -9.08 -9.78
N VAL A 93 -1.30 -8.45 -8.61
CA VAL A 93 -1.31 -7.00 -8.47
C VAL A 93 -0.03 -6.56 -7.79
N SER A 94 0.63 -5.56 -8.36
CA SER A 94 1.84 -4.98 -7.78
C SER A 94 1.85 -3.47 -7.90
N TYR A 95 2.39 -2.80 -6.89
CA TYR A 95 2.57 -1.35 -6.88
C TYR A 95 3.67 -0.92 -5.92
N ASP A 96 4.18 0.28 -6.10
CA ASP A 96 5.19 0.87 -5.24
C ASP A 96 4.54 1.80 -4.21
N PHE A 97 4.61 1.43 -2.94
CA PHE A 97 4.02 2.17 -1.83
C PHE A 97 5.00 3.20 -1.26
N LYS A 98 4.55 4.45 -1.14
CA LYS A 98 5.33 5.56 -0.59
C LYS A 98 5.46 5.43 0.93
N ARG A 99 6.68 5.20 1.42
CA ARG A 99 7.06 5.17 2.86
C ARG A 99 7.68 6.48 3.35
N GLY A 100 8.16 7.31 2.44
CA GLY A 100 8.83 8.60 2.71
C GLY A 100 8.82 9.48 1.47
N GLU A 101 9.56 10.60 1.47
CA GLU A 101 9.59 11.52 0.33
C GLU A 101 10.03 10.83 -0.97
N ASP A 102 11.13 10.07 -0.90
CA ASP A 102 11.70 9.33 -2.04
C ASP A 102 11.84 7.82 -1.78
N THR A 103 11.26 7.32 -0.69
CA THR A 103 11.34 5.90 -0.31
C THR A 103 10.08 5.18 -0.72
N TYR A 104 10.24 4.21 -1.62
CA TYR A 104 9.17 3.35 -2.10
C TYR A 104 9.44 1.89 -1.72
N GLN A 105 8.39 1.21 -1.29
CA GLN A 105 8.39 -0.23 -1.04
C GLN A 105 7.53 -0.91 -2.09
N ASN A 106 8.09 -1.85 -2.84
CA ASN A 106 7.30 -2.68 -3.73
C ASN A 106 6.39 -3.61 -2.92
N ILE A 107 5.10 -3.59 -3.22
CA ILE A 107 4.07 -4.48 -2.69
C ILE A 107 3.52 -5.28 -3.86
N SER A 108 3.48 -6.59 -3.71
CA SER A 108 2.94 -7.51 -4.71
C SER A 108 2.17 -8.63 -4.03
N PHE A 109 1.01 -8.98 -4.58
CA PHE A 109 0.18 -10.07 -4.09
C PHE A 109 -0.70 -10.61 -5.20
N ASP A 110 -1.07 -11.88 -5.04
CA ASP A 110 -1.97 -12.58 -5.94
C ASP A 110 -3.37 -12.62 -5.36
N ILE A 111 -4.36 -12.44 -6.23
CA ILE A 111 -5.77 -12.43 -5.86
C ILE A 111 -6.46 -13.47 -6.71
N ARG A 112 -7.15 -14.38 -6.03
CA ARG A 112 -7.88 -15.49 -6.64
C ARG A 112 -9.38 -15.29 -6.39
N LYS A 113 -10.19 -15.44 -7.43
CA LYS A 113 -11.64 -15.49 -7.33
C LYS A 113 -12.03 -16.74 -6.50
N ASN A 114 -12.85 -16.56 -5.48
CA ASN A 114 -13.44 -17.69 -4.77
C ASN A 114 -14.44 -18.37 -5.71
N ASN A 115 -14.35 -19.71 -5.79
CA ASN A 115 -15.32 -20.53 -6.51
C ASN A 115 -16.70 -20.41 -5.85
#